data_AF-A0AB33H7X5-F1
#
_entry.id   AF-A0AB33H7X5-F1
#
_cell.length_a   1.000
_cell.length_b   1.000
_cell.length_c   1.000
_cell.angle_alpha   90.00
_cell.angle_beta   90.00
_cell.angle_gamma   90.00
#
_symmetry.space_group_name_H-M   'P 1'
#
loop_
_entity.id
_entity.type
_entity.pdbx_description
1 polymer ?
#
loop_
_entity_poly.entity_id
_entity_poly.type
_entity_poly.pdbx_seq_one_letter_code
_entity_poly.pdbx_strand_id
1 'polypeptide(L)'
;MQGEVNEQQPDEIGSEFGYYPVEVNIETENFSLLTLPGLAEKVERVNNDKNVVNGWIYPGNQEIYNFNGGISTMPYSCRVFGLPKTHILKLKNTSSPETLNFVVWCLSFFRGMRLTTTDAGFLDATPIKPAKLTDFILSRCSEKAIIELALNYISSEQKTEKSPIKIAAVVHALFLSHNPQYLSFEKFQYLYMALDGCFALAWAEKNKCPEKTLNHSRRLKWLCETYGIPRPSWVTGKKNITTIRNDNFHEAIFYGQPLGFSSVNGGQYGDDILREMQALVCRLLAALLSVNDCTYIKSKVDSVEYHSLKLN
;
A
#
# COMPACT_ATOMS: atom_id res chain seq x y z
N MET A 1 -14.94 45.47 -31.98
CA MET A 1 -14.02 44.32 -31.95
C MET A 1 -13.96 43.82 -30.52
N GLN A 2 -14.78 42.83 -30.20
CA GLN A 2 -14.71 42.09 -28.94
C GLN A 2 -13.51 41.16 -29.07
N GLY A 3 -12.51 41.34 -28.19
CA GLY A 3 -11.39 40.44 -28.08
C GLY A 3 -11.84 39.16 -27.40
N GLU A 4 -11.62 38.04 -28.07
CA GLU A 4 -11.85 36.69 -27.58
C GLU A 4 -11.12 36.50 -26.24
N VAL A 5 -11.88 36.18 -25.20
CA VAL A 5 -11.35 35.63 -23.97
C VAL A 5 -10.91 34.21 -24.31
N ASN A 6 -9.60 34.01 -24.38
CA ASN A 6 -9.01 32.69 -24.56
C ASN A 6 -9.28 31.90 -23.27
N GLU A 7 -10.41 31.19 -23.21
CA GLU A 7 -10.70 30.22 -22.16
C GLU A 7 -9.62 29.13 -22.26
N GLN A 8 -8.57 29.24 -21.43
CA GLN A 8 -7.65 28.14 -21.20
C GLN A 8 -8.51 26.96 -20.76
N GLN A 9 -8.56 25.90 -21.58
CA GLN A 9 -9.15 24.63 -21.19
C GLN A 9 -8.54 24.24 -19.84
N PRO A 10 -9.35 23.98 -18.81
CA PRO A 10 -8.81 23.60 -17.52
C PRO A 10 -7.98 22.33 -17.69
N ASP A 11 -6.75 22.36 -17.18
CA ASP A 11 -5.86 21.20 -17.15
C ASP A 11 -6.61 20.00 -16.52
N GLU A 12 -6.88 18.96 -17.31
CA GLU A 12 -7.56 17.74 -16.86
C GLU A 12 -6.70 16.53 -17.20
N ILE A 13 -6.53 15.63 -16.25
CA ILE A 13 -5.92 14.31 -16.47
C ILE A 13 -6.85 13.21 -15.96
N GLY A 14 -6.97 12.14 -16.74
CA GLY A 14 -7.78 10.97 -16.39
C GLY A 14 -7.08 9.66 -16.70
N SER A 15 -7.37 8.63 -15.90
CA SER A 15 -6.88 7.27 -16.16
C SER A 15 -7.84 6.23 -15.60
N GLU A 16 -7.96 5.12 -16.32
CA GLU A 16 -8.62 3.92 -15.82
C GLU A 16 -7.73 3.22 -14.78
N PHE A 17 -8.34 2.71 -13.72
CA PHE A 17 -7.58 2.06 -12.65
C PHE A 17 -8.35 0.90 -12.00
N GLY A 18 -7.55 -0.02 -11.47
CA GLY A 18 -7.92 -1.02 -10.47
C GLY A 18 -8.96 -2.06 -10.89
N TYR A 19 -8.94 -3.19 -10.19
CA TYR A 19 -10.13 -4.01 -10.00
C TYR A 19 -10.71 -3.62 -8.64
N TYR A 20 -11.83 -2.93 -8.65
CA TYR A 20 -12.56 -2.54 -7.45
C TYR A 20 -14.01 -3.01 -7.57
N PRO A 21 -14.48 -3.95 -6.71
CA PRO A 21 -15.78 -4.60 -6.84
C PRO A 21 -16.90 -3.83 -6.13
N VAL A 22 -16.82 -2.50 -6.13
CA VAL A 22 -17.78 -1.61 -5.48
C VAL A 22 -18.13 -0.50 -6.47
N GLU A 23 -19.42 -0.22 -6.62
CA GLU A 23 -19.88 0.87 -7.49
C GLU A 23 -19.66 2.21 -6.79
N VAL A 24 -19.06 3.16 -7.52
CA VAL A 24 -18.77 4.51 -7.05
C VAL A 24 -18.94 5.49 -8.20
N ASN A 25 -19.85 6.43 -8.04
CA ASN A 25 -20.09 7.51 -8.98
C ASN A 25 -20.09 8.83 -8.20
N ILE A 26 -18.97 9.56 -8.29
CA ILE A 26 -18.73 10.81 -7.57
C ILE A 26 -18.30 11.84 -8.59
N GLU A 27 -18.94 13.00 -8.54
CA GLU A 27 -18.55 14.15 -9.32
C GLU A 27 -18.46 15.37 -8.41
N THR A 28 -17.36 16.10 -8.55
CA THR A 28 -17.07 17.32 -7.80
C THR A 28 -16.45 18.35 -8.73
N GLU A 29 -16.23 19.57 -8.23
CA GLU A 29 -15.51 20.62 -8.96
C GLU A 29 -14.03 20.28 -9.22
N ASN A 30 -13.43 19.42 -8.37
CA ASN A 30 -11.99 19.13 -8.41
C ASN A 30 -11.65 17.77 -9.04
N PHE A 31 -12.59 16.83 -9.07
CA PHE A 31 -12.36 15.50 -9.64
C PHE A 31 -13.69 14.78 -9.96
N SER A 32 -13.60 13.72 -10.76
CA SER A 32 -14.65 12.70 -10.88
C SER A 32 -14.08 11.30 -10.72
N LEU A 33 -14.84 10.44 -10.07
CA LEU A 33 -14.58 9.01 -9.94
C LEU A 33 -15.83 8.27 -10.38
N LEU A 34 -15.74 7.55 -11.49
CA LEU A 34 -16.88 6.88 -12.09
C LEU A 34 -16.59 5.39 -12.29
N THR A 35 -17.59 4.56 -12.05
CA THR A 35 -17.56 3.14 -12.38
C THR A 35 -17.67 2.97 -13.90
N LEU A 36 -16.77 2.16 -14.47
CA LEU A 36 -16.80 1.80 -15.89
C LEU A 36 -17.93 0.79 -16.17
N PRO A 37 -18.48 0.76 -17.40
CA PRO A 37 -19.46 -0.24 -17.80
C PRO A 37 -18.99 -1.69 -17.56
N GLY A 38 -19.96 -2.57 -17.31
CA GLY A 38 -19.73 -4.01 -17.13
C GLY A 38 -19.07 -4.39 -15.80
N LEU A 39 -19.23 -3.58 -14.74
CA LEU A 39 -18.67 -3.90 -13.41
C LEU A 39 -19.13 -5.28 -12.93
N ALA A 40 -20.42 -5.59 -12.99
CA ALA A 40 -20.98 -6.86 -12.53
C ALA A 40 -20.34 -8.07 -13.24
N GLU A 41 -20.24 -8.01 -14.57
CA GLU A 41 -19.60 -9.07 -15.38
C GLU A 41 -18.11 -9.22 -15.06
N LYS A 42 -17.38 -8.09 -14.90
CA LYS A 42 -15.96 -8.11 -14.53
C LYS A 42 -15.75 -8.72 -13.14
N VAL A 43 -16.61 -8.40 -12.18
CA VAL A 43 -16.58 -8.95 -10.81
C VAL A 43 -16.91 -10.43 -10.81
N GLU A 44 -17.93 -10.86 -11.53
CA GLU A 44 -18.29 -12.26 -11.68
C GLU A 44 -17.15 -13.06 -12.32
N ARG A 45 -16.56 -12.56 -13.41
CA ARG A 45 -15.42 -13.19 -14.07
C ARG A 45 -14.22 -13.37 -13.14
N VAL A 46 -13.88 -12.34 -12.35
CA VAL A 46 -12.76 -12.42 -11.41
C VAL A 46 -13.09 -13.37 -10.25
N ASN A 47 -14.30 -13.33 -9.68
CA ASN A 47 -14.69 -14.22 -8.59
C ASN A 47 -14.71 -15.70 -9.01
N ASN A 48 -15.04 -15.98 -10.27
CA ASN A 48 -15.11 -17.34 -10.84
C ASN A 48 -13.81 -17.78 -11.53
N ASP A 49 -12.74 -16.97 -11.49
CA ASP A 49 -11.46 -17.37 -12.07
C ASP A 49 -10.89 -18.57 -11.31
N LYS A 50 -10.42 -19.59 -12.05
CA LYS A 50 -9.87 -20.83 -11.48
C LYS A 50 -8.68 -20.59 -10.54
N ASN A 51 -8.00 -19.46 -10.67
CA ASN A 51 -6.86 -19.09 -9.85
C ASN A 51 -7.28 -18.26 -8.62
N VAL A 52 -8.57 -18.10 -8.35
CA VAL A 52 -9.07 -17.56 -7.08
C VAL A 52 -9.12 -18.63 -6.02
N VAL A 53 -8.39 -18.42 -4.93
CA VAL A 53 -8.39 -19.29 -3.76
C VAL A 53 -8.52 -18.42 -2.51
N ASN A 54 -9.53 -18.72 -1.67
CA ASN A 54 -9.75 -18.04 -0.38
C ASN A 54 -9.81 -16.50 -0.47
N GLY A 55 -10.36 -15.96 -1.57
CA GLY A 55 -10.49 -14.51 -1.79
C GLY A 55 -9.21 -13.82 -2.26
N TRP A 56 -8.21 -14.58 -2.69
CA TRP A 56 -7.01 -14.11 -3.35
C TRP A 56 -6.96 -14.64 -4.78
N ILE A 57 -6.62 -13.80 -5.75
CA ILE A 57 -6.33 -14.23 -7.10
C ILE A 57 -4.82 -14.38 -7.28
N TYR A 58 -4.43 -15.52 -7.81
CA TYR A 58 -3.06 -15.87 -8.15
C TYR A 58 -2.87 -15.83 -9.67
N PRO A 59 -1.67 -15.55 -10.15
CA PRO A 59 -1.36 -15.74 -11.55
C PRO A 59 -1.35 -17.22 -11.89
N GLY A 60 -1.96 -17.57 -13.03
CA GLY A 60 -1.81 -18.90 -13.61
C GLY A 60 -0.38 -19.20 -14.08
N ASN A 61 -0.19 -20.42 -14.57
CA ASN A 61 1.08 -20.83 -15.18
C ASN A 61 1.49 -19.87 -16.30
N GLN A 62 2.80 -19.63 -16.42
CA GLN A 62 3.31 -18.79 -17.49
C GLN A 62 3.18 -19.50 -18.84
N GLU A 63 2.64 -18.80 -19.82
CA GLU A 63 2.56 -19.25 -21.21
C GLU A 63 3.65 -18.57 -22.05
N ILE A 64 4.38 -19.35 -22.84
CA ILE A 64 5.42 -18.86 -23.75
C ILE A 64 5.04 -19.22 -25.18
N TYR A 65 5.06 -18.22 -26.06
CA TYR A 65 4.92 -18.41 -27.50
C TYR A 65 6.25 -18.90 -28.07
N ASN A 66 6.24 -20.11 -28.59
CA ASN A 66 7.40 -20.69 -29.26
C ASN A 66 7.55 -20.08 -30.67
N PHE A 67 8.78 -19.99 -31.16
CA PHE A 67 9.07 -19.52 -32.53
C PHE A 67 8.30 -20.31 -33.62
N ASN A 68 7.91 -21.55 -33.34
CA ASN A 68 7.16 -22.41 -34.25
C ASN A 68 5.63 -22.20 -34.18
N GLY A 69 5.15 -21.17 -33.46
CA GLY A 69 3.73 -20.83 -33.33
C GLY A 69 2.94 -21.63 -32.29
N GLY A 70 3.58 -22.53 -31.53
CA GLY A 70 2.94 -23.25 -30.41
C GLY A 70 3.02 -22.49 -29.08
N ILE A 71 2.10 -22.78 -28.15
CA ILE A 71 2.13 -22.25 -26.77
C ILE A 71 2.65 -23.34 -25.83
N SER A 72 3.69 -23.04 -25.06
CA SER A 72 4.19 -23.89 -23.97
C SER A 72 3.73 -23.34 -22.63
N THR A 73 3.15 -24.19 -21.79
CA THR A 73 2.86 -23.88 -20.39
C THR A 73 4.07 -24.23 -19.53
N MET A 74 4.63 -23.24 -18.85
CA MET A 74 5.79 -23.42 -17.97
C MET A 74 5.39 -24.04 -16.63
N PRO A 75 6.31 -24.75 -15.95
CA PRO A 75 6.06 -25.35 -14.64
C PRO A 75 5.99 -24.34 -13.49
N TYR A 76 6.04 -23.04 -13.79
CA TYR A 76 5.99 -21.94 -12.83
C TYR A 76 5.02 -20.85 -13.32
N SER A 77 4.45 -20.12 -12.36
CA SER A 77 3.48 -19.05 -12.64
C SER A 77 4.12 -17.80 -13.23
N CYS A 78 3.34 -17.05 -14.01
CA CYS A 78 3.63 -15.64 -14.23
C CYS A 78 3.75 -14.96 -12.85
N ARG A 79 4.73 -14.09 -12.62
CA ARG A 79 4.79 -13.36 -11.34
C ARG A 79 4.00 -12.07 -11.36
N VAL A 80 3.98 -11.41 -12.51
CA VAL A 80 3.25 -10.16 -12.71
C VAL A 80 2.04 -10.42 -13.59
N PHE A 81 0.88 -9.93 -13.16
CA PHE A 81 -0.37 -10.07 -13.89
C PHE A 81 -1.24 -8.81 -13.77
N GLY A 82 -2.27 -8.75 -14.61
CA GLY A 82 -3.25 -7.66 -14.65
C GLY A 82 -4.62 -8.12 -14.14
N LEU A 83 -5.42 -7.16 -13.71
CA LEU A 83 -6.85 -7.33 -13.45
C LEU A 83 -7.62 -6.29 -14.26
N PRO A 84 -8.89 -6.56 -14.63
CA PRO A 84 -9.67 -5.62 -15.42
C PRO A 84 -9.81 -4.29 -14.71
N LYS A 85 -9.67 -3.20 -15.46
CA LYS A 85 -9.98 -1.85 -14.98
C LYS A 85 -11.49 -1.71 -14.79
N THR A 86 -11.90 -1.25 -13.61
CA THR A 86 -13.32 -1.08 -13.28
C THR A 86 -13.74 0.36 -13.04
N HIS A 87 -12.80 1.29 -12.89
CA HIS A 87 -13.10 2.70 -12.61
C HIS A 87 -12.23 3.63 -13.44
N ILE A 88 -12.70 4.86 -13.63
CA ILE A 88 -11.93 5.98 -14.16
C ILE A 88 -11.89 7.09 -13.10
N LEU A 89 -10.69 7.59 -12.82
CA LEU A 89 -10.48 8.78 -12.00
C LEU A 89 -10.02 9.90 -12.93
N LYS A 90 -10.66 11.06 -12.82
CA LYS A 90 -10.24 12.30 -13.48
C LYS A 90 -9.98 13.36 -12.43
N LEU A 91 -8.83 14.02 -12.50
CA LEU A 91 -8.50 15.17 -11.68
C LEU A 91 -8.63 16.43 -12.54
N LYS A 92 -9.38 17.40 -12.03
CA LYS A 92 -9.59 18.71 -12.63
C LYS A 92 -8.52 19.66 -12.06
N ASN A 93 -8.02 20.58 -12.86
CA ASN A 93 -6.97 21.56 -12.51
C ASN A 93 -5.56 20.95 -12.30
N THR A 94 -5.26 19.82 -12.93
CA THR A 94 -3.90 19.28 -12.97
C THR A 94 -3.69 18.38 -14.17
N SER A 95 -2.49 18.45 -14.75
CA SER A 95 -2.03 17.57 -15.81
C SER A 95 -0.96 16.57 -15.32
N SER A 96 -0.79 16.42 -14.00
CA SER A 96 0.28 15.60 -13.40
C SER A 96 -0.11 14.12 -13.28
N PRO A 97 0.56 13.19 -14.01
CA PRO A 97 0.34 11.75 -13.84
C PRO A 97 0.78 11.26 -12.46
N GLU A 98 1.78 11.90 -11.85
CA GLU A 98 2.24 11.56 -10.51
C GLU A 98 1.14 11.80 -9.47
N THR A 99 0.46 12.95 -9.55
CA THR A 99 -0.67 13.30 -8.67
C THR A 99 -1.80 12.29 -8.83
N LEU A 100 -2.18 11.98 -10.07
CA LEU A 100 -3.24 11.00 -10.34
C LEU A 100 -2.89 9.63 -9.76
N ASN A 101 -1.67 9.15 -10.02
CA ASN A 101 -1.21 7.86 -9.51
C ASN A 101 -1.20 7.84 -7.98
N PHE A 102 -0.72 8.92 -7.35
CA PHE A 102 -0.72 9.05 -5.90
C PHE A 102 -2.12 8.97 -5.28
N VAL A 103 -3.11 9.63 -5.89
CA VAL A 103 -4.50 9.56 -5.42
C VAL A 103 -5.03 8.12 -5.51
N VAL A 104 -4.74 7.40 -6.61
CA VAL A 104 -5.09 5.98 -6.75
C VAL A 104 -4.41 5.12 -5.68
N TRP A 105 -3.15 5.40 -5.32
CA TRP A 105 -2.45 4.71 -4.24
C TRP A 105 -3.05 5.00 -2.86
N CYS A 106 -3.52 6.22 -2.61
CA CYS A 106 -4.24 6.56 -1.38
C CYS A 106 -5.57 5.81 -1.30
N LEU A 107 -6.35 5.79 -2.39
CA LEU A 107 -7.56 4.94 -2.50
C LEU A 107 -7.22 3.48 -2.21
N SER A 108 -6.13 2.97 -2.79
CA SER A 108 -5.65 1.62 -2.59
C SER A 108 -5.37 1.31 -1.12
N PHE A 109 -4.61 2.18 -0.45
CA PHE A 109 -4.29 2.06 0.97
C PHE A 109 -5.55 2.07 1.83
N PHE A 110 -6.37 3.11 1.75
CA PHE A 110 -7.53 3.26 2.63
C PHE A 110 -8.63 2.23 2.37
N ARG A 111 -8.79 1.75 1.14
CA ARG A 111 -9.69 0.61 0.84
C ARG A 111 -9.09 -0.75 1.18
N GLY A 112 -7.82 -0.82 1.56
CA GLY A 112 -7.16 -2.07 1.95
C GLY A 112 -7.16 -3.12 0.83
N MET A 113 -6.97 -2.66 -0.42
CA MET A 113 -6.96 -3.48 -1.63
C MET A 113 -6.05 -2.83 -2.67
N ARG A 114 -5.39 -3.64 -3.49
CA ARG A 114 -4.50 -3.13 -4.53
C ARG A 114 -5.29 -2.48 -5.68
N LEU A 115 -5.09 -1.19 -5.86
CA LEU A 115 -5.64 -0.38 -6.95
C LEU A 115 -4.47 0.31 -7.66
N THR A 116 -4.49 0.30 -8.98
CA THR A 116 -3.39 0.84 -9.79
C THR A 116 -3.85 1.16 -11.20
N THR A 117 -3.26 2.19 -11.78
CA THR A 117 -3.42 2.60 -13.19
C THR A 117 -2.63 1.69 -14.13
N THR A 118 -1.60 0.98 -13.66
CA THR A 118 -0.74 0.16 -14.53
C THR A 118 -1.42 -1.14 -14.95
N ASP A 119 -1.16 -1.59 -16.18
CA ASP A 119 -1.73 -2.86 -16.69
C ASP A 119 -1.13 -4.10 -16.00
N ALA A 120 0.16 -4.02 -15.67
CA ALA A 120 0.93 -5.07 -15.00
C ALA A 120 1.30 -4.64 -13.57
N GLY A 121 0.28 -4.49 -12.70
CA GLY A 121 0.41 -3.84 -11.39
C GLY A 121 0.31 -4.76 -10.17
N PHE A 122 0.09 -6.06 -10.37
CA PHE A 122 -0.08 -7.07 -9.33
C PHE A 122 1.07 -8.09 -9.37
N LEU A 123 1.69 -8.34 -8.22
CA LEU A 123 2.83 -9.25 -8.06
C LEU A 123 2.43 -10.44 -7.18
N ASP A 124 2.60 -11.64 -7.71
CA ASP A 124 2.40 -12.97 -7.12
C ASP A 124 0.98 -13.31 -6.61
N ALA A 125 0.29 -12.39 -5.95
CA ALA A 125 -1.10 -12.55 -5.53
C ALA A 125 -1.72 -11.20 -5.13
N THR A 126 -3.04 -11.08 -5.20
CA THR A 126 -3.74 -9.92 -4.64
C THR A 126 -5.13 -10.31 -4.14
N PRO A 127 -5.68 -9.67 -3.09
CA PRO A 127 -7.03 -9.96 -2.65
C PRO A 127 -8.05 -9.36 -3.63
N ILE A 128 -9.15 -10.07 -3.82
CA ILE A 128 -10.26 -9.63 -4.69
C ILE A 128 -11.39 -8.96 -3.90
N LYS A 129 -11.18 -8.71 -2.61
CA LYS A 129 -12.12 -7.98 -1.74
C LYS A 129 -11.42 -6.82 -1.01
N PRO A 130 -12.12 -5.69 -0.77
CA PRO A 130 -11.62 -4.60 0.08
C PRO A 130 -11.34 -5.03 1.53
N ALA A 131 -10.64 -4.16 2.26
CA ALA A 131 -10.30 -4.30 3.68
C ALA A 131 -9.49 -5.57 4.03
N LYS A 132 -8.60 -5.99 3.12
CA LYS A 132 -7.75 -7.18 3.29
C LYS A 132 -6.28 -6.87 3.54
N LEU A 133 -5.81 -5.67 3.19
CA LEU A 133 -4.38 -5.28 3.21
C LEU A 133 -4.04 -4.20 4.25
N THR A 134 -4.96 -3.92 5.16
CA THR A 134 -4.82 -2.95 6.26
C THR A 134 -5.35 -3.56 7.55
N ASP A 135 -5.04 -2.94 8.69
CA ASP A 135 -5.49 -3.37 10.03
C ASP A 135 -6.68 -2.55 10.57
N PHE A 136 -7.30 -1.74 9.71
CA PHE A 136 -8.42 -0.87 10.06
C PHE A 136 -9.61 -1.05 9.12
N ILE A 137 -10.77 -0.65 9.64
CA ILE A 137 -12.02 -0.52 8.87
C ILE A 137 -12.35 0.97 8.80
N LEU A 138 -12.56 1.47 7.58
CA LEU A 138 -13.04 2.83 7.37
C LEU A 138 -14.48 2.98 7.88
N SER A 139 -14.70 3.84 8.86
CA SER A 139 -16.02 4.13 9.41
C SER A 139 -16.59 5.39 8.77
N ARG A 140 -17.70 5.25 8.02
CA ARG A 140 -18.46 6.37 7.43
C ARG A 140 -17.63 7.27 6.50
N CYS A 141 -16.59 6.73 5.87
CA CYS A 141 -15.74 7.45 4.91
C CYS A 141 -16.07 7.01 3.47
N SER A 142 -16.29 8.00 2.61
CA SER A 142 -16.46 7.83 1.17
C SER A 142 -15.13 7.90 0.43
N GLU A 143 -15.10 7.43 -0.81
CA GLU A 143 -14.00 7.62 -1.74
C GLU A 143 -13.69 9.10 -1.92
N LYS A 144 -14.71 9.97 -1.85
CA LYS A 144 -14.56 11.42 -1.89
C LYS A 144 -13.60 11.92 -0.80
N ALA A 145 -13.82 11.52 0.46
CA ALA A 145 -12.98 11.94 1.58
C ALA A 145 -11.53 11.46 1.42
N ILE A 146 -11.32 10.27 0.86
CA ILE A 146 -9.97 9.74 0.59
C ILE A 146 -9.26 10.57 -0.49
N ILE A 147 -9.97 10.89 -1.58
CA ILE A 147 -9.40 11.68 -2.68
C ILE A 147 -9.09 13.10 -2.20
N GLU A 148 -9.99 13.73 -1.45
CA GLU A 148 -9.76 15.05 -0.86
C GLU A 148 -8.57 15.06 0.10
N LEU A 149 -8.43 14.04 0.95
CA LEU A 149 -7.25 13.87 1.82
C LEU A 149 -5.95 13.77 1.01
N ALA A 150 -5.95 12.98 -0.07
CA ALA A 150 -4.79 12.83 -0.94
C ALA A 150 -4.42 14.13 -1.65
N LEU A 151 -5.40 14.86 -2.18
CA LEU A 151 -5.19 16.16 -2.82
C LEU A 151 -4.66 17.20 -1.82
N ASN A 152 -5.21 17.23 -0.60
CA ASN A 152 -4.73 18.10 0.48
C ASN A 152 -3.27 17.78 0.86
N TYR A 153 -2.89 16.50 0.91
CA TYR A 153 -1.51 16.11 1.15
C TYR A 153 -0.58 16.56 0.02
N ILE A 154 -0.98 16.40 -1.25
CA ILE A 154 -0.19 16.83 -2.41
C ILE A 154 0.08 18.34 -2.38
N SER A 155 -0.93 19.12 -1.99
CA SER A 155 -0.85 20.58 -1.88
C SER A 155 -0.14 21.08 -0.62
N SER A 156 0.29 20.18 0.28
CA SER A 156 0.95 20.55 1.54
C SER A 156 2.38 21.04 1.32
N GLU A 157 2.74 22.17 1.94
CA GLU A 157 4.11 22.69 1.96
C GLU A 157 5.11 21.78 2.68
N GLN A 158 4.63 20.85 3.51
CA GLN A 158 5.50 19.92 4.25
C GLN A 158 5.98 18.76 3.36
N LYS A 159 5.27 18.49 2.25
CA LYS A 159 5.58 17.40 1.33
C LYS A 159 6.88 17.67 0.59
N THR A 160 7.70 16.64 0.42
CA THR A 160 8.85 16.71 -0.51
C THR A 160 8.45 16.30 -1.93
N GLU A 161 9.25 16.67 -2.94
CA GLU A 161 9.04 16.22 -4.32
C GLU A 161 8.87 14.70 -4.41
N LYS A 162 9.72 13.93 -3.71
CA LYS A 162 9.71 12.46 -3.74
C LYS A 162 8.68 11.81 -2.80
N SER A 163 7.92 12.58 -2.02
CA SER A 163 6.98 11.98 -1.06
C SER A 163 5.89 11.11 -1.72
N PRO A 164 5.25 11.48 -2.85
CA PRO A 164 4.17 10.69 -3.45
C PRO A 164 4.63 9.28 -3.86
N ILE A 165 5.75 9.18 -4.57
CA ILE A 165 6.30 7.89 -4.98
C ILE A 165 6.78 7.06 -3.78
N LYS A 166 7.33 7.69 -2.74
CA LYS A 166 7.74 7.00 -1.51
C LYS A 166 6.54 6.45 -0.74
N ILE A 167 5.44 7.19 -0.63
CA ILE A 167 4.21 6.69 -0.01
C ILE A 167 3.68 5.49 -0.81
N ALA A 168 3.59 5.60 -2.13
CA ALA A 168 3.20 4.48 -2.99
C ALA A 168 4.08 3.25 -2.78
N ALA A 169 5.41 3.43 -2.65
CA ALA A 169 6.35 2.35 -2.38
C ALA A 169 6.13 1.70 -1.00
N VAL A 170 5.87 2.50 0.05
CA VAL A 170 5.58 1.99 1.39
C VAL A 170 4.26 1.20 1.40
N VAL A 171 3.20 1.74 0.78
CA VAL A 171 1.91 1.04 0.62
C VAL A 171 2.11 -0.28 -0.14
N HIS A 172 2.90 -0.27 -1.20
CA HIS A 172 3.20 -1.48 -1.96
C HIS A 172 3.93 -2.52 -1.11
N ALA A 173 4.99 -2.13 -0.39
CA ALA A 173 5.73 -3.04 0.48
C ALA A 173 4.84 -3.62 1.59
N LEU A 174 3.98 -2.80 2.21
CA LEU A 174 2.95 -3.28 3.13
C LEU A 174 2.08 -4.35 2.49
N PHE A 175 1.59 -4.12 1.27
CA PHE A 175 0.69 -5.06 0.59
C PHE A 175 1.38 -6.36 0.20
N LEU A 176 2.63 -6.31 -0.26
CA LEU A 176 3.40 -7.51 -0.56
C LEU A 176 3.59 -8.40 0.68
N SER A 177 3.76 -7.80 1.86
CA SER A 177 3.89 -8.57 3.11
C SER A 177 2.63 -9.39 3.47
N HIS A 178 1.48 -9.09 2.88
CA HIS A 178 0.24 -9.84 3.12
C HIS A 178 0.10 -11.07 2.22
N ASN A 179 1.00 -11.29 1.26
CA ASN A 179 0.90 -12.43 0.35
C ASN A 179 0.85 -13.75 1.15
N PRO A 180 -0.20 -14.58 0.97
CA PRO A 180 -0.35 -15.83 1.71
C PRO A 180 0.78 -16.84 1.48
N GLN A 181 1.44 -16.79 0.31
CA GLN A 181 2.49 -17.74 -0.07
C GLN A 181 3.88 -17.35 0.43
N TYR A 182 4.06 -16.12 0.89
CA TYR A 182 5.37 -15.67 1.35
C TYR A 182 5.75 -16.29 2.69
N LEU A 183 7.02 -16.68 2.76
CA LEU A 183 7.68 -17.11 3.98
C LEU A 183 7.81 -15.92 4.92
N SER A 184 7.90 -16.21 6.21
CA SER A 184 7.88 -15.16 7.23
C SER A 184 9.06 -14.20 7.13
N PHE A 185 10.21 -14.64 6.61
CA PHE A 185 11.33 -13.74 6.35
C PHE A 185 11.09 -12.79 5.19
N GLU A 186 10.38 -13.20 4.14
CA GLU A 186 10.03 -12.32 3.03
C GLU A 186 9.05 -11.25 3.51
N LYS A 187 8.03 -11.65 4.28
CA LYS A 187 7.08 -10.73 4.91
C LYS A 187 7.80 -9.73 5.81
N PHE A 188 8.72 -10.20 6.65
CA PHE A 188 9.56 -9.36 7.50
C PHE A 188 10.35 -8.34 6.68
N GLN A 189 11.01 -8.77 5.60
CA GLN A 189 11.80 -7.89 4.76
C GLN A 189 10.96 -6.76 4.16
N TYR A 190 9.79 -7.07 3.59
CA TYR A 190 8.87 -6.06 3.06
C TYR A 190 8.38 -5.10 4.14
N LEU A 191 8.00 -5.60 5.31
CA LEU A 191 7.56 -4.77 6.43
C LEU A 191 8.67 -3.86 6.96
N TYR A 192 9.90 -4.38 7.03
CA TYR A 192 11.05 -3.58 7.45
C TYR A 192 11.35 -2.48 6.42
N MET A 193 11.28 -2.78 5.12
CA MET A 193 11.39 -1.76 4.06
C MET A 193 10.30 -0.69 4.18
N ALA A 194 9.06 -1.09 4.46
CA ALA A 194 7.94 -0.15 4.67
C ALA A 194 8.19 0.77 5.88
N LEU A 195 8.66 0.22 7.00
CA LEU A 195 9.01 0.99 8.20
C LEU A 195 10.16 1.99 7.96
N ASP A 196 11.22 1.57 7.28
CA ASP A 196 12.34 2.47 6.92
C ASP A 196 11.88 3.54 5.91
N GLY A 197 10.94 3.21 5.02
CA GLY A 197 10.30 4.17 4.12
C GLY A 197 9.46 5.21 4.87
N CYS A 198 8.64 4.80 5.84
CA CYS A 198 7.93 5.71 6.74
C CYS A 198 8.89 6.63 7.49
N PHE A 199 10.02 6.10 7.98
CA PHE A 199 11.05 6.91 8.63
C PHE A 199 11.63 7.94 7.68
N ALA A 200 12.02 7.54 6.46
CA ALA A 200 12.61 8.43 5.48
C ALA A 200 11.67 9.57 5.04
N LEU A 201 10.36 9.29 4.96
CA LEU A 201 9.32 10.30 4.74
C LEU A 201 9.24 11.26 5.91
N ALA A 202 8.93 10.74 7.12
CA ALA A 202 8.76 11.56 8.32
C ALA A 202 10.00 12.41 8.64
N TRP A 203 11.20 11.85 8.44
CA TRP A 203 12.45 12.56 8.67
C TRP A 203 12.62 13.73 7.69
N ALA A 204 12.32 13.53 6.41
CA ALA A 204 12.44 14.60 5.42
C ALA A 204 11.42 15.73 5.63
N GLU A 205 10.23 15.40 6.14
CA GLU A 205 9.13 16.37 6.34
C GLU A 205 9.23 17.10 7.69
N LYS A 206 9.62 16.39 8.76
CA LYS A 206 9.61 16.91 10.14
C LYS A 206 10.98 17.27 10.69
N ASN A 207 12.07 16.68 10.18
CA ASN A 207 13.41 16.99 10.65
C ASN A 207 14.15 17.90 9.67
N LYS A 208 14.14 19.20 9.97
CA LYS A 208 14.86 20.24 9.22
C LYS A 208 16.34 20.36 9.63
N CYS A 209 16.85 19.49 10.50
CA CYS A 209 18.22 19.54 10.99
C CYS A 209 19.16 18.70 10.09
N PRO A 210 20.26 19.29 9.56
CA PRO A 210 21.16 18.62 8.62
C PRO A 210 22.14 17.61 9.27
N GLU A 211 22.16 17.45 10.60
CA GLU A 211 23.13 16.59 11.29
C GLU A 211 22.64 15.18 11.65
N LYS A 212 23.62 14.24 11.65
CA LYS A 212 23.61 12.80 11.97
C LYS A 212 22.27 12.08 11.85
N THR A 213 22.14 11.29 10.79
CA THR A 213 21.09 10.28 10.63
C THR A 213 20.98 9.40 11.88
N LEU A 214 19.75 9.19 12.35
CA LEU A 214 19.48 8.26 13.45
C LEU A 214 19.89 6.83 13.05
N ASN A 215 20.58 6.16 13.97
CA ASN A 215 20.87 4.73 13.83
C ASN A 215 19.55 3.93 13.75
N HIS A 216 19.57 2.77 13.07
CA HIS A 216 18.35 1.98 12.84
C HIS A 216 17.59 1.66 14.13
N SER A 217 18.31 1.35 15.22
CA SER A 217 17.71 1.03 16.51
C SER A 217 16.92 2.18 17.13
N ARG A 218 17.19 3.45 16.78
CA ARG A 218 16.45 4.62 17.30
C ARG A 218 15.37 5.14 16.35
N ARG A 219 15.34 4.73 15.07
CA ARG A 219 14.39 5.25 14.07
C ARG A 219 12.94 4.99 14.45
N LEU A 220 12.61 3.74 14.80
CA LEU A 220 11.25 3.36 15.17
C LEU A 220 10.79 4.02 16.47
N LYS A 221 11.72 4.14 17.43
CA LYS A 221 11.48 4.89 18.68
C LYS A 221 11.09 6.34 18.36
N TRP A 222 11.88 7.01 17.53
CA TRP A 222 11.63 8.40 17.12
C TRP A 222 10.32 8.53 16.35
N LEU A 223 10.00 7.62 15.44
CA LEU A 223 8.73 7.62 14.71
C LEU A 223 7.53 7.51 15.65
N CYS A 224 7.55 6.55 16.56
CA CYS A 224 6.47 6.34 17.53
C CYS A 224 6.28 7.59 18.40
N GLU A 225 7.37 8.19 18.90
CA GLU A 225 7.31 9.43 19.69
C GLU A 225 6.78 10.61 18.85
N THR A 226 7.21 10.73 17.59
CA THR A 226 6.85 11.82 16.67
C THR A 226 5.37 11.86 16.31
N TYR A 227 4.72 10.69 16.22
CA TYR A 227 3.30 10.56 15.88
C TYR A 227 2.43 10.16 17.08
N GLY A 228 3.02 10.02 18.27
CA GLY A 228 2.32 9.61 19.49
C GLY A 228 1.78 8.18 19.46
N ILE A 229 2.35 7.30 18.64
CA ILE A 229 1.95 5.90 18.52
C ILE A 229 2.54 5.10 19.69
N PRO A 230 1.77 4.23 20.38
CA PRO A 230 2.30 3.35 21.42
C PRO A 230 3.44 2.50 20.88
N ARG A 231 4.57 2.50 21.60
CA ARG A 231 5.75 1.76 21.19
C ARG A 231 5.54 0.26 21.37
N PRO A 232 5.68 -0.56 20.33
CA PRO A 232 5.66 -2.02 20.45
C PRO A 232 6.83 -2.54 21.28
N SER A 233 6.63 -3.66 21.99
CA SER A 233 7.64 -4.22 22.89
C SER A 233 8.94 -4.63 22.17
N TRP A 234 8.84 -5.08 20.92
CA TRP A 234 9.98 -5.51 20.08
C TRP A 234 10.83 -4.37 19.50
N VAL A 235 10.42 -3.11 19.68
CA VAL A 235 11.23 -1.94 19.29
C VAL A 235 12.38 -1.68 20.27
N THR A 236 12.19 -1.96 21.57
CA THR A 236 13.21 -1.72 22.62
C THR A 236 13.41 -2.91 23.57
N GLY A 237 12.76 -4.04 23.33
CA GLY A 237 12.78 -5.22 24.19
C GLY A 237 13.92 -6.21 23.90
N LYS A 238 13.92 -7.34 24.63
CA LYS A 238 14.92 -8.41 24.52
C LYS A 238 14.95 -9.09 23.14
N LYS A 239 13.78 -9.26 22.51
CA LYS A 239 13.65 -9.63 21.09
C LYS A 239 13.65 -8.35 20.25
N ASN A 240 14.85 -7.82 20.00
CA ASN A 240 15.02 -6.56 19.30
C ASN A 240 14.95 -6.77 17.78
N ILE A 241 14.07 -6.03 17.12
CA ILE A 241 13.94 -5.99 15.66
C ILE A 241 15.27 -5.72 14.93
N THR A 242 16.20 -5.02 15.59
CA THR A 242 17.54 -4.72 15.05
C THR A 242 18.38 -5.98 14.89
N THR A 243 18.31 -6.91 15.86
CA THR A 243 19.01 -8.20 15.78
C THR A 243 18.43 -9.04 14.66
N ILE A 244 17.10 -9.18 14.65
CA ILE A 244 16.37 -9.91 13.61
C ILE A 244 16.72 -9.38 12.22
N ARG A 245 16.76 -8.05 12.06
CA ARG A 245 17.17 -7.40 10.82
C ARG A 245 18.61 -7.71 10.45
N ASN A 246 19.55 -7.67 11.39
CA ASN A 246 20.94 -8.00 11.10
C ASN A 246 21.08 -9.44 10.62
N ASP A 247 20.46 -10.39 11.31
CA ASP A 247 20.43 -11.80 10.91
C ASP A 247 19.85 -11.93 9.49
N ASN A 248 18.67 -11.35 9.23
CA ASN A 248 17.97 -11.54 7.97
C ASN A 248 18.64 -10.85 6.77
N PHE A 249 19.12 -9.61 6.94
CA PHE A 249 19.61 -8.79 5.82
C PHE A 249 21.13 -8.85 5.63
N HIS A 250 21.91 -8.97 6.71
CA HIS A 250 23.38 -8.96 6.61
C HIS A 250 23.96 -10.37 6.65
N GLU A 251 23.33 -11.28 7.38
CA GLU A 251 23.84 -12.65 7.54
C GLU A 251 23.06 -13.68 6.72
N ALA A 252 21.92 -13.29 6.12
CA ALA A 252 20.99 -14.19 5.43
C ALA A 252 20.54 -15.38 6.31
N ILE A 253 20.35 -15.12 7.61
CA ILE A 253 19.96 -16.09 8.62
C ILE A 253 18.50 -15.92 9.02
N PHE A 254 17.73 -17.00 8.89
CA PHE A 254 16.39 -17.16 9.44
C PHE A 254 16.36 -18.35 10.41
N TYR A 255 16.04 -18.09 11.68
CA TYR A 255 15.99 -19.10 12.75
C TYR A 255 17.30 -19.91 12.89
N GLY A 256 18.45 -19.24 12.79
CA GLY A 256 19.78 -19.87 12.89
C GLY A 256 20.20 -20.71 11.68
N GLN A 257 19.45 -20.65 10.58
CA GLN A 257 19.70 -21.37 9.33
C GLN A 257 19.67 -20.39 8.14
N PRO A 258 20.17 -20.76 6.96
CA PRO A 258 19.96 -19.96 5.75
C PRO A 258 18.47 -19.67 5.48
N LEU A 259 18.18 -18.51 4.87
CA LEU A 259 16.81 -18.16 4.47
C LEU A 259 16.16 -19.30 3.67
N GLY A 260 14.95 -19.69 4.05
CA GLY A 260 14.17 -20.75 3.39
C GLY A 260 14.49 -22.19 3.83
N PHE A 261 15.45 -22.41 4.74
CA PHE A 261 15.82 -23.75 5.20
C PHE A 261 15.09 -24.20 6.47
N SER A 262 14.37 -23.29 7.13
CA SER A 262 13.51 -23.62 8.28
C SER A 262 12.08 -23.87 7.82
N SER A 263 11.50 -25.01 8.22
CA SER A 263 10.09 -25.33 8.03
C SER A 263 9.16 -24.51 8.95
N VAL A 264 9.73 -23.81 9.94
CA VAL A 264 8.96 -23.05 10.93
C VAL A 264 8.69 -21.64 10.40
N ASN A 265 7.49 -21.43 9.84
CA ASN A 265 7.03 -20.13 9.33
C ASN A 265 6.69 -19.09 10.43
N GLY A 266 7.33 -19.11 11.60
CA GLY A 266 7.00 -18.14 12.68
C GLY A 266 7.97 -18.08 13.86
N GLY A 267 8.82 -19.09 14.04
CA GLY A 267 9.60 -19.27 15.26
C GLY A 267 10.59 -18.14 15.57
N GLN A 268 11.15 -17.44 14.56
CA GLN A 268 12.16 -16.39 14.80
C GLN A 268 11.56 -15.09 15.33
N TYR A 269 10.39 -14.70 14.83
CA TYR A 269 9.80 -13.40 15.16
C TYR A 269 9.00 -13.43 16.46
N GLY A 270 8.62 -14.61 16.97
CA GLY A 270 7.53 -14.70 17.96
C GLY A 270 6.18 -14.46 17.28
N ASP A 271 5.12 -14.98 17.89
CA ASP A 271 3.89 -15.30 17.15
C ASP A 271 3.20 -14.09 16.50
N ASP A 272 3.48 -12.86 16.97
CA ASP A 272 2.72 -11.67 16.59
C ASP A 272 3.52 -10.51 15.97
N ILE A 273 4.87 -10.56 15.90
CA ILE A 273 5.66 -9.39 15.44
C ILE A 273 5.29 -8.94 14.03
N LEU A 274 5.09 -9.87 13.08
CA LEU A 274 4.73 -9.48 11.71
C LEU A 274 3.39 -8.75 11.64
N ARG A 275 2.40 -9.20 12.43
CA ARG A 275 1.10 -8.53 12.55
C ARG A 275 1.26 -7.14 13.17
N GLU A 276 2.01 -7.04 14.26
CA GLU A 276 2.29 -5.76 14.92
C GLU A 276 3.04 -4.79 14.01
N MET A 277 3.95 -5.27 13.16
CA MET A 277 4.63 -4.45 12.15
C MET A 277 3.64 -3.95 11.08
N GLN A 278 2.73 -4.80 10.58
CA GLN A 278 1.68 -4.38 9.65
C GLN A 278 0.81 -3.27 10.26
N ALA A 279 0.37 -3.47 11.49
CA ALA A 279 -0.44 -2.51 12.25
C ALA A 279 0.31 -1.18 12.50
N LEU A 280 1.60 -1.24 12.82
CA LEU A 280 2.44 -0.05 12.98
C LEU A 280 2.59 0.72 11.66
N VAL A 281 2.86 0.03 10.55
CA VAL A 281 2.97 0.66 9.22
C VAL A 281 1.64 1.34 8.83
N CYS A 282 0.50 0.72 9.10
CA CYS A 282 -0.81 1.32 8.81
C CYS A 282 -1.05 2.61 9.61
N ARG A 283 -0.70 2.65 10.90
CA ARG A 283 -0.78 3.88 11.72
C ARG A 283 0.17 4.97 11.22
N LEU A 284 1.39 4.59 10.87
CA LEU A 284 2.40 5.52 10.34
C LEU A 284 1.96 6.11 9.01
N LEU A 285 1.43 5.30 8.08
CA LEU A 285 0.90 5.77 6.80
C LEU A 285 -0.29 6.72 6.99
N ALA A 286 -1.24 6.38 7.86
CA ALA A 286 -2.35 7.28 8.17
C ALA A 286 -1.85 8.62 8.74
N ALA A 287 -0.90 8.59 9.67
CA ALA A 287 -0.34 9.80 10.26
C ALA A 287 0.52 10.62 9.29
N LEU A 288 1.23 9.97 8.36
CA LEU A 288 1.98 10.62 7.27
C LEU A 288 1.05 11.31 6.27
N LEU A 289 -0.11 10.70 5.99
CA LEU A 289 -1.17 11.28 5.14
C LEU A 289 -2.03 12.31 5.89
N SER A 290 -1.56 12.82 7.04
CA SER A 290 -2.22 13.85 7.84
C SER A 290 -3.61 13.47 8.35
N VAL A 291 -3.89 12.17 8.57
CA VAL A 291 -5.13 11.73 9.23
C VAL A 291 -5.11 12.17 10.71
N ASN A 292 -6.22 12.75 11.17
CA ASN A 292 -6.33 13.32 12.52
C ASN A 292 -7.04 12.41 13.55
N ASP A 293 -7.38 11.16 13.18
CA ASP A 293 -8.00 10.20 14.08
C ASP A 293 -7.00 9.69 15.13
N CYS A 294 -6.90 10.44 16.23
CA CYS A 294 -6.06 10.11 17.37
C CYS A 294 -6.47 8.79 18.03
N THR A 295 -7.73 8.38 17.96
CA THR A 295 -8.19 7.11 18.54
C THR A 295 -7.57 5.94 17.81
N TYR A 296 -7.60 5.97 16.47
CA TYR A 296 -6.92 4.96 15.67
C TYR A 296 -5.40 5.04 15.78
N ILE A 297 -4.80 6.22 15.56
CA ILE A 297 -3.33 6.40 15.54
C ILE A 297 -2.69 5.96 16.86
N LYS A 298 -3.33 6.26 18.00
CA LYS A 298 -2.82 5.93 19.33
C LYS A 298 -3.30 4.58 19.87
N SER A 299 -4.06 3.81 19.08
CA SER A 299 -4.46 2.46 19.48
C SER A 299 -3.26 1.52 19.52
N LYS A 300 -3.35 0.46 20.32
CA LYS A 300 -2.26 -0.52 20.44
C LYS A 300 -2.09 -1.33 19.16
N VAL A 301 -0.85 -1.69 18.84
CA VAL A 301 -0.52 -2.50 17.65
C VAL A 301 -0.59 -4.01 17.90
N ASP A 302 -0.65 -4.44 19.17
CA ASP A 302 -0.70 -5.85 19.59
C ASP A 302 -2.11 -6.46 19.46
N SER A 303 -3.11 -5.61 19.21
CA SER A 303 -4.50 -6.02 18.99
C SER A 303 -4.63 -6.96 17.78
N VAL A 304 -5.50 -7.95 17.93
CA VAL A 304 -5.97 -8.81 16.82
C VAL A 304 -7.21 -8.20 16.16
N GLU A 305 -7.90 -7.28 16.84
CA GLU A 305 -9.12 -6.65 16.36
C GLU A 305 -8.81 -5.50 15.40
N TYR A 306 -9.65 -5.37 14.37
CA TYR A 306 -9.61 -4.24 13.46
C TYR A 306 -10.10 -2.97 14.17
N HIS A 307 -9.35 -1.89 14.01
CA HIS A 307 -9.73 -0.60 14.57
C HIS A 307 -10.56 0.20 13.56
N SER A 308 -11.56 0.93 14.04
CA SER A 308 -12.27 1.91 13.21
C SER A 308 -11.34 3.09 12.93
N LEU A 309 -11.23 3.50 11.66
CA LEU A 309 -10.55 4.71 11.22
C LEU A 309 -11.54 5.72 10.64
N LYS A 310 -11.41 6.99 11.04
CA LYS A 310 -12.17 8.12 10.50
C LYS A 310 -11.25 9.10 9.77
N LEU A 311 -11.69 9.52 8.59
CA LEU A 311 -11.08 10.59 7.80
C LEU A 311 -12.01 11.80 7.95
N ASN A 312 -11.81 12.59 9.01
CA ASN A 312 -12.56 13.84 9.20
C ASN A 312 -11.85 14.98 8.46
#